data_AF-A0A2M8P5G8-F1
#
_entry.id   AF-A0A2M8P5G8-F1
#
_cell.length_a   1.000
_cell.length_b   1.000
_cell.length_c   1.000
_cell.angle_alpha   90.00
_cell.angle_beta   90.00
_cell.angle_gamma   90.00
#
_symmetry.space_group_name_H-M   'P 1'
#
loop_
_entity.id
_entity.type
_entity.pdbx_description
1 polymer ?
#
loop_
_entity_poly.entity_id
_entity_poly.type
_entity_poly.pdbx_seq_one_letter_code
_entity_poly.pdbx_strand_id
1 'polypeptide(L)'
;HELFKRLADTFNIVVTEVIINKFIDGVFHAELICTDGVNEHRVDARTSDAVALALRFDCPIYTYESIMAAAGITMDEETKEAGEPAGTPEEGPVEKDENP
;
A
#
# COMPACT_ATOMS: atom_id res chain seq x y z
N HIS A 1 -7.31 -1.31 13.88
CA HIS A 1 -5.87 -1.65 13.95
C HIS A 1 -5.33 -1.85 15.38
N GLU A 2 -5.80 -1.12 16.42
CA GLU A 2 -5.32 -1.32 17.82
C GLU A 2 -5.51 -2.74 18.38
N LEU A 3 -6.63 -3.39 18.06
CA LEU A 3 -6.89 -4.77 18.46
C LEU A 3 -5.79 -5.71 17.95
N PHE A 4 -5.37 -5.54 16.70
CA PHE A 4 -4.36 -6.39 16.09
C PHE A 4 -2.99 -6.18 16.72
N LYS A 5 -2.65 -4.93 17.07
CA LYS A 5 -1.43 -4.63 17.83
C LYS A 5 -1.40 -5.34 19.18
N ARG A 6 -2.47 -5.19 19.97
CA ARG A 6 -2.57 -5.88 21.27
C ARG A 6 -2.53 -7.40 21.13
N LEU A 7 -3.15 -7.93 20.07
CA LEU A 7 -3.14 -9.37 19.77
C LEU A 7 -1.71 -9.83 19.45
N ALA A 8 -1.03 -9.16 18.52
CA ALA A 8 0.36 -9.47 18.16
C ALA A 8 1.29 -9.40 19.38
N ASP A 9 1.19 -8.33 20.18
CA ASP A 9 1.97 -8.17 21.41
C ASP A 9 1.68 -9.31 22.42
N THR A 10 0.42 -9.74 22.55
CA THR A 10 0.02 -10.82 23.47
C THR A 10 0.60 -12.17 23.05
N PHE A 11 0.72 -12.41 21.75
CA PHE A 11 1.26 -13.66 21.19
C PHE A 11 2.75 -13.58 20.85
N ASN A 12 3.43 -12.47 21.21
CA ASN A 12 4.83 -12.19 20.85
C ASN A 12 5.10 -12.28 19.34
N ILE A 13 4.13 -11.86 18.52
CA ILE A 13 4.26 -11.79 17.07
C ILE A 13 4.79 -10.41 16.70
N VAL A 14 5.88 -10.38 15.94
CA VAL A 14 6.48 -9.16 15.41
C VAL A 14 6.15 -9.06 13.92
N VAL A 15 5.53 -7.95 13.52
CA VAL A 15 5.38 -7.63 12.09
C VAL A 15 6.71 -7.11 11.57
N THR A 16 7.28 -7.78 10.57
CA THR A 16 8.61 -7.47 10.04
C THR A 16 8.53 -6.51 8.86
N GLU A 17 7.61 -6.74 7.93
CA GLU A 17 7.46 -5.94 6.72
C GLU A 17 6.10 -6.17 6.05
N VAL A 18 5.74 -5.27 5.14
CA VAL A 18 4.57 -5.41 4.25
C VAL A 18 5.04 -5.38 2.81
N ILE A 19 4.54 -6.30 1.99
CA ILE A 19 4.92 -6.42 0.58
C ILE A 19 3.67 -6.28 -0.29
N ILE A 20 3.59 -5.22 -1.10
CA ILE A 20 2.56 -5.05 -2.13
C ILE A 20 3.03 -5.80 -3.38
N ASN A 21 2.43 -6.96 -3.65
CA ASN A 21 2.97 -7.93 -4.62
C ASN A 21 2.06 -8.20 -5.83
N LYS A 22 0.80 -7.75 -5.82
CA LYS A 22 -0.14 -7.96 -6.94
C LYS A 22 -0.94 -6.70 -7.22
N PHE A 23 -1.22 -6.47 -8.49
CA PHE A 23 -2.12 -5.44 -8.99
C PHE A 23 -2.95 -6.04 -10.11
N ILE A 24 -4.23 -6.26 -9.84
CA ILE A 24 -5.16 -6.98 -10.73
C ILE A 24 -6.46 -6.19 -10.76
N ASP A 25 -6.98 -5.90 -11.96
CA ASP A 25 -8.23 -5.16 -12.16
C ASP A 25 -8.30 -3.82 -11.41
N GLY A 26 -7.16 -3.11 -11.33
CA GLY A 26 -7.05 -1.83 -10.63
C GLY A 26 -6.97 -1.95 -9.10
N VAL A 27 -6.87 -3.17 -8.56
CA VAL A 27 -6.84 -3.43 -7.12
C VAL A 27 -5.47 -3.96 -6.71
N PHE A 28 -4.84 -3.29 -5.73
CA PHE A 28 -3.61 -3.77 -5.10
C PHE A 28 -3.90 -4.83 -4.04
N HIS A 29 -3.07 -5.87 -4.00
CA HIS A 29 -3.00 -6.81 -2.88
C HIS A 29 -1.64 -6.77 -2.21
N ALA A 30 -1.63 -7.05 -0.91
CA ALA A 30 -0.44 -7.05 -0.09
C ALA A 30 -0.33 -8.31 0.76
N GLU A 31 0.88 -8.63 1.14
CA GLU A 31 1.21 -9.66 2.13
C GLU A 31 1.84 -8.98 3.34
N LEU A 32 1.36 -9.33 4.52
CA LEU A 32 1.97 -8.99 5.79
C LEU A 32 2.94 -10.11 6.16
N ILE A 33 4.20 -9.77 6.40
CA ILE A 33 5.19 -10.70 6.92
C ILE A 33 5.31 -10.47 8.42
N CYS A 34 5.20 -11.54 9.19
CA CYS A 34 5.38 -11.51 10.63
C CYS A 34 6.13 -12.73 11.13
N THR A 35 6.72 -12.64 12.32
CA THR A 35 7.46 -13.72 12.95
C THR A 35 7.08 -13.87 14.41
N ASP A 36 7.05 -15.10 14.89
CA ASP A 36 6.96 -15.44 16.32
C ASP A 36 8.35 -15.63 16.96
N GLY A 37 9.43 -15.33 16.22
CA GLY A 37 10.82 -15.55 16.62
C GLY A 37 11.39 -16.91 16.21
N VAL A 38 10.56 -17.86 15.76
CA VAL A 38 10.98 -19.19 15.29
C VAL A 38 10.68 -19.36 13.81
N ASN A 39 9.50 -18.94 13.39
CA ASN A 39 9.00 -19.06 12.03
C ASN A 39 8.64 -17.70 11.45
N GLU A 40 8.75 -17.58 10.13
CA GLU A 40 8.17 -16.49 9.37
C GLU A 40 6.80 -16.92 8.85
N HIS A 41 5.81 -16.06 9.01
CA HIS A 41 4.46 -16.23 8.54
C HIS A 41 4.10 -15.14 7.55
N ARG A 42 3.42 -15.54 6.47
CA ARG A 42 2.93 -14.64 5.43
C ARG A 42 1.42 -14.66 5.47
N VAL A 43 0.81 -13.49 5.56
CA VAL A 43 -0.64 -13.33 5.67
C VAL A 43 -1.11 -12.44 4.53
N ASP A 44 -1.97 -12.97 3.67
CA ASP A 44 -2.66 -12.19 2.64
C ASP A 44 -3.54 -11.12 3.30
N ALA A 45 -3.39 -9.87 2.87
CA ALA A 45 -4.12 -8.74 3.39
C ALA A 45 -4.54 -7.79 2.26
N ARG A 46 -5.62 -7.04 2.50
CA ARG A 46 -5.91 -5.88 1.65
C ARG A 46 -4.86 -4.82 1.89
N THR A 47 -4.44 -4.16 0.82
CA THR A 47 -3.39 -3.14 0.86
C THR A 47 -3.67 -2.03 1.88
N SER A 48 -4.92 -1.59 2.03
CA SER A 48 -5.32 -0.59 3.04
C SER A 48 -5.03 -1.05 4.48
N ASP A 49 -5.32 -2.31 4.78
CA ASP A 49 -5.14 -2.88 6.11
C ASP A 49 -3.65 -3.14 6.38
N ALA A 50 -2.91 -3.64 5.37
CA ALA A 50 -1.48 -3.89 5.48
C ALA A 50 -0.68 -2.60 5.71
N VAL A 51 -0.95 -1.55 4.94
CA VAL A 51 -0.31 -0.23 5.12
C VAL A 51 -0.62 0.36 6.49
N ALA A 52 -1.87 0.28 6.95
CA ALA A 52 -2.25 0.77 8.28
C ALA A 52 -1.55 0.00 9.42
N LEU A 53 -1.32 -1.31 9.25
CA LEU A 53 -0.53 -2.10 10.19
C LEU A 53 0.94 -1.71 10.14
N ALA A 54 1.53 -1.55 8.96
CA ALA A 54 2.93 -1.16 8.82
C ALA A 54 3.24 0.15 9.53
N LEU A 55 2.40 1.18 9.33
CA LEU A 55 2.52 2.46 10.04
C LEU A 55 2.37 2.32 11.56
N ARG A 56 1.59 1.34 12.04
CA ARG A 56 1.31 1.15 13.47
C ARG A 56 2.39 0.33 14.19
N PHE A 57 3.05 -0.56 13.46
CA PHE A 57 4.18 -1.39 13.91
C PHE A 57 5.54 -0.78 13.58
N ASP A 58 5.57 0.34 12.86
CA ASP A 58 6.80 0.99 12.40
C ASP A 58 7.67 0.03 11.56
N CYS A 59 7.02 -0.66 10.62
CA CYS A 59 7.68 -1.62 9.74
C CYS A 59 7.77 -1.10 8.30
N PRO A 60 8.81 -1.48 7.55
CA PRO A 60 8.98 -1.05 6.17
C PRO A 60 7.90 -1.63 5.24
N ILE A 61 7.54 -0.84 4.23
CA ILE A 61 6.62 -1.23 3.16
C ILE A 61 7.44 -1.33 1.87
N TYR A 62 7.33 -2.48 1.21
CA TYR A 62 7.98 -2.75 -0.06
C TYR A 62 6.96 -3.01 -1.16
N THR A 63 7.39 -2.77 -2.39
CA THR A 63 6.66 -3.17 -3.58
C THR A 63 7.64 -3.46 -4.71
N TYR A 64 7.15 -4.09 -5.77
CA TYR A 64 7.95 -4.36 -6.96
C TYR A 64 7.77 -3.24 -7.98
N GLU A 65 8.85 -2.91 -8.69
CA GLU A 65 8.83 -1.92 -9.78
C GLU A 65 7.79 -2.26 -10.86
N SER A 66 7.61 -3.55 -11.16
CA SER A 66 6.59 -4.03 -12.09
C SER A 66 5.15 -3.66 -11.68
N ILE A 67 4.86 -3.63 -10.38
CA ILE A 67 3.56 -3.24 -9.83
C ILE A 67 3.35 -1.73 -9.97
N MET A 68 4.40 -0.94 -9.67
CA MET A 68 4.37 0.51 -9.83
C MET A 68 4.20 0.91 -11.31
N ALA A 69 4.93 0.26 -12.21
CA ALA A 69 4.80 0.47 -13.65
C ALA A 69 3.41 0.09 -14.16
N ALA A 70 2.83 -1.03 -13.69
CA ALA A 70 1.47 -1.43 -14.06
C ALA A 70 0.41 -0.44 -13.56
N ALA A 71 0.65 0.24 -12.44
CA ALA A 71 -0.18 1.31 -11.92
C ALA A 71 0.07 2.68 -12.60
N GLY A 72 1.06 2.77 -13.49
CA GLY A 72 1.44 4.01 -14.16
C GLY A 72 2.19 5.00 -13.26
N ILE A 73 2.82 4.54 -12.18
CA ILE A 73 3.56 5.38 -11.23
C ILE A 73 5.04 5.40 -11.62
N THR A 74 5.56 6.57 -11.95
CA THR A 74 7.00 6.84 -12.15
C THR A 74 7.64 7.26 -10.83
N MET A 75 8.70 6.56 -10.42
CA MET A 75 9.54 7.01 -9.30
C MET A 75 10.53 8.04 -9.83
N ASP A 76 10.22 9.32 -9.69
CA ASP A 76 11.23 10.37 -9.86
C ASP A 76 12.14 10.34 -8.63
N GLU A 77 13.47 10.27 -8.82
CA GLU A 77 14.46 10.08 -7.74
C GLU A 77 14.56 11.28 -6.76
N GLU A 78 13.71 12.29 -6.91
CA GLU A 78 13.72 13.52 -6.12
C GLU A 78 12.44 13.71 -5.29
N THR A 79 12.09 12.77 -4.42
CA THR A 79 11.17 13.11 -3.31
C THR A 79 11.50 12.31 -2.05
N LYS A 80 12.44 12.82 -1.26
CA LYS A 80 12.42 12.66 0.19
C LYS A 80 11.55 13.76 0.77
N GLU A 81 10.23 13.59 0.74
CA GLU A 81 9.32 14.22 1.70
C GLU A 81 7.91 13.65 1.54
N ALA A 82 7.22 13.52 2.68
CA ALA A 82 6.06 12.69 2.85
C ALA A 82 4.78 13.29 2.24
N GLY A 83 4.05 12.46 1.49
CA GLY A 83 2.59 12.34 1.53
C GLY A 83 1.74 13.47 0.93
N GLU A 84 1.32 13.29 -0.32
CA GLU A 84 0.04 13.79 -0.84
C GLU A 84 -0.61 12.71 -1.73
N PRO A 85 -1.89 12.31 -1.51
CA PRO A 85 -2.58 11.43 -2.43
C PRO A 85 -2.98 12.22 -3.69
N ALA A 86 -2.30 11.96 -4.80
CA ALA A 86 -2.72 12.43 -6.11
C ALA A 86 -3.97 11.64 -6.54
N GLY A 87 -5.13 12.28 -6.42
CA GLY A 87 -6.38 11.75 -6.95
C GLY A 87 -7.41 12.85 -7.15
N THR A 88 -7.54 13.30 -8.40
CA THR A 88 -8.84 13.62 -9.00
C THR A 88 -8.80 13.33 -10.50
N PRO A 89 -9.67 12.47 -11.02
CA PRO A 89 -10.15 12.56 -12.40
C PRO A 89 -11.41 13.44 -12.42
N GLU A 90 -11.36 14.60 -13.09
CA GLU A 90 -12.56 15.34 -13.51
C GLU A 90 -12.41 15.66 -15.01
N GLU A 91 -13.17 15.00 -15.88
CA GLU A 91 -14.52 15.37 -16.40
C GLU A 91 -14.42 16.04 -17.78
N GLY A 92 -14.93 15.35 -18.81
CA GLY A 92 -15.54 16.04 -19.97
C GLY A 92 -16.96 16.48 -19.61
N PRO A 93 -17.62 17.41 -20.33
CA PRO A 93 -17.62 17.50 -21.79
C PRO A 93 -17.31 18.91 -22.35
N VAL A 94 -16.71 18.96 -23.54
CA VAL A 94 -16.54 20.22 -24.29
C VAL A 94 -17.83 20.48 -25.07
N GLU A 95 -18.69 21.36 -24.54
CA GLU A 95 -19.72 22.05 -25.31
C GLU A 95 -19.01 22.93 -26.36
N LYS A 96 -19.22 22.63 -27.64
CA LYS A 96 -18.82 23.51 -28.74
C LYS A 96 -19.98 24.45 -29.04
N ASP A 97 -19.93 25.65 -28.48
CA ASP A 97 -20.65 26.81 -29.04
C ASP A 97 -19.83 27.33 -30.22
N GLU A 98 -20.30 27.03 -31.43
CA GLU A 98 -19.80 27.58 -32.68
C GLU A 98 -20.57 28.88 -32.95
N ASN A 99 -19.83 30.00 -32.86
CA ASN A 99 -20.21 31.37 -33.23
C ASN A 99 -20.63 31.45 -34.73
N PRO A 100 -21.46 32.41 -35.21
CA PRO A 100 -21.24 33.87 -35.10
C PRO A 100 -22.38 34.73 -34.57
#